data_AF-A0A355SUX3-F1
#
_entry.id   AF-A0A355SUX3-F1
#
_cell.length_a   1.000
_cell.length_b   1.000
_cell.length_c   1.000
_cell.angle_alpha   90.00
_cell.angle_beta   90.00
_cell.angle_gamma   90.00
#
_symmetry.space_group_name_H-M   'P 1'
#
loop_
_entity.id
_entity.type
_entity.pdbx_description
1 polymer ?
#
loop_
_entity_poly.entity_id
_entity_poly.type
_entity_poly.pdbx_seq_one_letter_code
_entity_poly.pdbx_strand_id
1 'polypeptide(L)'
;VIGFMVLYYFIGGAVAVISSLVNVIIVLGVLASLGATLTLPGVAALVLTLGMGVDANILIFERIREELRSGKTIKNATSGAFAKVTSTIVDANVTTLITASILIWLGTGPVKGFGVTLAIGICASIFCALVVTRFLVDFLVHRLGVSKVLGLSLFPEKKLDFFQFRKPAFIGSWLLVIAGVISVVVHHDNIMGIDFTGGDEMTVSFEQRVDTGDLQEAVAALELGEVNPSYQSLLGEDREVLKLQTRFDQSRDVLAALQGAFPEAGLTEDGVSQIGASVSGSIQTNAIWSVIAALGGILLYVAFRFEVGYGIGAVVATVHDVLMTVGIFVLCGQFGIFASGQFTAPMLAAILMIVGYSINDTIVVFDRIREELELNPGSNLRSIINLAISRVFSRSLLTSITTLLAALSLYIFGAGVINDFSFVFIVGIITGTFSSIFIASPVFFWWHKGDRRHVEEHQLTPKRYEWESTSED
;
A
#
# COMPACT_ATOMS: atom_id res chain seq x y z
N VAL A 1 2.19 -15.42 -1.53
CA VAL A 1 1.89 -15.15 -0.09
C VAL A 1 1.73 -16.43 0.73
N ILE A 2 0.75 -17.30 0.41
CA ILE A 2 0.47 -18.54 1.18
C ILE A 2 1.72 -19.40 1.38
N GLY A 3 2.45 -19.72 0.30
CA GLY A 3 3.67 -20.52 0.39
C GLY A 3 4.72 -19.92 1.33
N PHE A 4 4.92 -18.61 1.29
CA PHE A 4 5.83 -17.92 2.20
C PHE A 4 5.39 -18.05 3.67
N MET A 5 4.11 -17.83 3.96
CA MET A 5 3.58 -17.93 5.33
C MET A 5 3.75 -19.33 5.91
N VAL A 6 3.42 -20.36 5.14
CA VAL A 6 3.56 -21.76 5.57
C VAL A 6 5.03 -22.13 5.76
N LEU A 7 5.92 -21.72 4.85
CA LEU A 7 7.35 -22.03 4.96
C LEU A 7 8.04 -21.30 6.12
N TYR A 8 7.69 -20.03 6.36
CA TYR A 8 8.33 -19.24 7.41
C TYR A 8 7.76 -19.54 8.81
N TYR A 9 6.42 -19.60 8.94
CA TYR A 9 5.74 -19.74 10.23
C TYR A 9 5.22 -21.14 10.54
N PHE A 10 5.30 -22.11 9.62
CA PHE A 10 4.77 -23.47 9.75
C PHE A 10 3.29 -23.50 10.21
N ILE A 11 3.02 -23.96 11.44
CA ILE A 11 1.67 -24.08 11.99
C ILE A 11 1.02 -22.70 12.13
N GLY A 12 1.75 -21.69 12.64
CA GLY A 12 1.28 -20.30 12.63
C GLY A 12 0.98 -19.81 11.21
N GLY A 13 1.77 -20.24 10.23
CA GLY A 13 1.54 -19.96 8.82
C GLY A 13 0.21 -20.52 8.32
N ALA A 14 -0.09 -21.77 8.65
CA ALA A 14 -1.38 -22.39 8.33
C ALA A 14 -2.57 -21.65 8.99
N VAL A 15 -2.41 -21.23 10.25
CA VAL A 15 -3.43 -20.41 10.94
C VAL A 15 -3.67 -19.09 10.20
N ALA A 16 -2.61 -18.40 9.81
CA ALA A 16 -2.72 -17.13 9.06
C ALA A 16 -3.40 -17.32 7.70
N VAL A 17 -3.11 -18.43 7.00
CA VAL A 17 -3.76 -18.76 5.72
C VAL A 17 -5.25 -19.02 5.91
N ILE A 18 -5.64 -19.80 6.93
CA ILE A 18 -7.07 -20.05 7.24
C ILE A 18 -7.76 -18.73 7.58
N SER A 19 -7.15 -17.89 8.42
CA SER A 19 -7.67 -16.58 8.79
C SER A 19 -7.86 -15.67 7.56
N SER A 20 -6.90 -15.68 6.63
CA SER A 20 -6.95 -14.92 5.38
C SER A 20 -8.01 -15.43 4.40
N LEU A 21 -8.26 -16.75 4.34
CA LEU A 21 -9.36 -17.32 3.56
C LEU A 21 -10.72 -16.89 4.12
N VAL A 22 -10.88 -16.91 5.44
CA VAL A 22 -12.10 -16.40 6.10
C VAL A 22 -12.28 -14.91 5.80
N ASN A 23 -11.19 -14.12 5.78
CA ASN A 23 -11.23 -12.71 5.41
C ASN A 23 -11.81 -12.52 3.99
N VAL A 24 -11.32 -13.26 2.99
CA VAL A 24 -11.85 -13.18 1.61
C VAL A 24 -13.33 -13.52 1.55
N ILE A 25 -13.76 -14.58 2.25
CA ILE A 25 -15.17 -14.98 2.29
C ILE A 25 -16.03 -13.86 2.90
N ILE A 26 -15.58 -13.23 3.98
CA ILE A 26 -16.28 -12.10 4.61
C ILE A 26 -16.37 -10.93 3.63
N VAL A 27 -15.25 -10.55 2.99
CA VAL A 27 -15.21 -9.44 2.04
C VAL A 27 -16.19 -9.67 0.88
N LEU A 28 -16.14 -10.84 0.24
CA LEU A 28 -17.04 -11.19 -0.86
C LEU A 28 -18.50 -11.24 -0.41
N GLY A 29 -18.77 -11.81 0.78
CA GLY A 29 -20.12 -11.86 1.35
C GLY A 29 -20.70 -10.47 1.64
N VAL A 30 -19.90 -9.56 2.20
CA VAL A 30 -20.32 -8.18 2.46
C VAL A 30 -20.55 -7.42 1.15
N LEU A 31 -19.63 -7.53 0.18
CA LEU A 31 -19.80 -6.91 -1.14
C LEU A 31 -21.09 -7.37 -1.82
N ALA A 32 -21.36 -8.67 -1.81
CA ALA A 32 -22.59 -9.23 -2.35
C ALA A 32 -23.83 -8.73 -1.60
N SER A 33 -23.79 -8.63 -0.26
CA SER A 33 -24.92 -8.16 0.55
C SER A 33 -25.26 -6.68 0.32
N LEU A 34 -24.27 -5.86 -0.02
CA LEU A 34 -24.44 -4.43 -0.30
C LEU A 34 -24.80 -4.15 -1.77
N GLY A 35 -24.82 -5.19 -2.63
CA GLY A 35 -24.94 -5.01 -4.07
C GLY A 35 -23.78 -4.20 -4.67
N ALA A 36 -22.61 -4.23 -4.02
CA ALA A 36 -21.45 -3.48 -4.47
C ALA A 36 -20.84 -4.16 -5.71
N THR A 37 -20.50 -3.36 -6.73
CA THR A 37 -19.86 -3.86 -7.95
C THR A 37 -18.38 -4.13 -7.71
N LEU A 38 -17.93 -5.32 -8.08
CA LEU A 38 -16.50 -5.68 -8.05
C LEU A 38 -15.84 -5.23 -9.34
N THR A 39 -15.24 -4.05 -9.31
CA THR A 39 -14.50 -3.48 -10.45
C THR A 39 -13.09 -4.09 -10.54
N LEU A 40 -12.43 -3.89 -11.68
CA LEU A 40 -11.06 -4.35 -11.89
C LEU A 40 -10.07 -3.80 -10.83
N PRO A 41 -10.10 -2.50 -10.45
CA PRO A 41 -9.39 -2.02 -9.27
C PRO A 41 -9.86 -2.67 -7.96
N GLY A 42 -11.16 -2.90 -7.78
CA GLY A 42 -11.70 -3.60 -6.61
C GLY A 42 -11.10 -5.01 -6.42
N VAL A 43 -10.88 -5.75 -7.51
CA VAL A 43 -10.17 -7.05 -7.46
C VAL A 43 -8.72 -6.85 -6.98
N ALA A 44 -8.02 -5.83 -7.49
CA ALA A 44 -6.68 -5.51 -7.02
C ALA A 44 -6.67 -5.15 -5.52
N ALA A 45 -7.67 -4.41 -5.04
CA ALA A 45 -7.85 -4.11 -3.61
C ALA A 45 -8.00 -5.39 -2.78
N LEU A 46 -8.76 -6.37 -3.27
CA LEU A 46 -8.95 -7.66 -2.58
C LEU A 46 -7.63 -8.43 -2.50
N VAL A 47 -6.86 -8.49 -3.58
CA VAL A 47 -5.55 -9.17 -3.61
C VAL A 47 -4.53 -8.46 -2.72
N LEU A 48 -4.53 -7.13 -2.67
CA LEU A 48 -3.68 -6.37 -1.75
C LEU A 48 -4.12 -6.55 -0.30
N THR A 49 -5.43 -6.59 -0.03
CA THR A 49 -5.99 -6.89 1.29
C THR A 49 -5.58 -8.29 1.76
N LEU A 50 -5.44 -9.27 0.86
CA LEU A 50 -4.89 -10.58 1.20
C LEU A 50 -3.41 -10.48 1.64
N GLY A 51 -2.61 -9.68 0.95
CA GLY A 51 -1.21 -9.42 1.28
C GLY A 51 -1.03 -8.68 2.61
N MET A 52 -1.88 -7.67 2.88
CA MET A 52 -1.89 -6.93 4.14
C MET A 52 -2.60 -7.69 5.26
N GLY A 53 -3.57 -8.56 4.96
CA GLY A 53 -4.33 -9.31 5.96
C GLY A 53 -3.47 -10.35 6.70
N VAL A 54 -2.32 -10.73 6.13
CA VAL A 54 -1.31 -11.52 6.85
C VAL A 54 -0.36 -10.67 7.70
N ASP A 55 -0.28 -9.34 7.54
CA ASP A 55 0.54 -8.44 8.38
C ASP A 55 0.12 -8.54 9.86
N ALA A 56 -1.17 -8.43 10.15
CA ALA A 56 -1.66 -8.54 11.52
C ALA A 56 -1.29 -9.90 12.16
N ASN A 57 -1.27 -10.97 11.36
CA ASN A 57 -0.81 -12.29 11.82
C ASN A 57 0.71 -12.32 12.07
N ILE A 58 1.51 -11.71 11.20
CA ILE A 58 2.96 -11.54 11.38
C ILE A 58 3.26 -10.78 12.68
N LEU A 59 2.55 -9.67 12.93
CA LEU A 59 2.67 -8.89 14.16
C LEU A 59 2.37 -9.74 15.41
N ILE A 60 1.26 -10.50 15.40
CA ILE A 60 0.92 -11.42 16.50
C ILE A 60 2.04 -12.43 16.71
N PHE A 61 2.55 -13.05 15.64
CA PHE A 61 3.56 -14.09 15.72
C PHE A 61 4.93 -13.60 16.18
N GLU A 62 5.39 -12.46 15.69
CA GLU A 62 6.63 -11.86 16.19
C GLU A 62 6.47 -11.41 17.65
N ARG A 63 5.30 -10.91 18.05
CA ARG A 63 5.08 -10.60 19.47
C ARG A 63 5.09 -11.83 20.36
N ILE A 64 4.46 -12.93 19.94
CA ILE A 64 4.54 -14.20 20.66
C ILE A 64 6.01 -14.64 20.77
N ARG A 65 6.80 -14.48 19.70
CA ARG A 65 8.24 -14.79 19.70
C ARG A 65 9.03 -13.92 20.68
N GLU A 66 8.75 -12.62 20.76
CA GLU A 66 9.36 -11.72 21.76
C GLU A 66 9.03 -12.15 23.19
N GLU A 67 7.76 -12.43 23.48
CA GLU A 67 7.32 -12.86 24.81
C GLU A 67 7.93 -14.23 25.18
N LEU A 68 8.10 -15.15 24.23
CA LEU A 68 8.84 -16.41 24.42
C LEU A 68 10.33 -16.19 24.71
N ARG A 69 10.99 -15.25 24.01
CA ARG A 69 12.40 -14.90 24.26
C ARG A 69 12.61 -14.30 25.66
N SER A 70 11.58 -13.67 26.22
CA SER A 70 11.59 -13.20 27.62
C SER A 70 11.44 -14.32 28.67
N GLY A 71 11.37 -15.59 28.25
CA GLY A 71 11.31 -16.76 29.14
C GLY A 71 9.90 -17.21 29.52
N LYS A 72 8.85 -16.64 28.90
CA LYS A 72 7.46 -17.03 29.17
C LYS A 72 7.10 -18.36 28.52
N THR A 73 6.19 -19.11 29.16
CA THR A 73 5.59 -20.31 28.56
C THR A 73 4.72 -19.94 27.36
N ILE A 74 4.53 -20.85 26.41
CA ILE A 74 3.71 -20.61 25.21
C ILE A 74 2.28 -20.12 25.53
N LYS A 75 1.68 -20.61 26.62
CA LYS A 75 0.35 -20.18 27.09
C LYS A 75 0.38 -18.70 27.51
N ASN A 76 1.29 -18.34 28.41
CA ASN A 76 1.42 -16.97 28.91
C ASN A 76 1.90 -16.00 27.83
N ALA A 77 2.78 -16.46 26.92
CA ALA A 77 3.27 -15.68 25.79
C ALA A 77 2.14 -15.36 24.81
N THR A 78 1.27 -16.32 24.51
CA THR A 78 0.12 -16.13 23.62
C THR A 78 -0.87 -15.13 24.22
N SER A 79 -1.30 -15.33 25.48
CA SER A 79 -2.23 -14.41 26.13
C SER A 79 -1.66 -12.99 26.29
N GLY A 80 -0.37 -12.88 26.65
CA GLY A 80 0.32 -11.59 26.76
C GLY A 80 0.49 -10.87 25.42
N ALA A 81 0.75 -11.61 24.34
CA ALA A 81 0.86 -11.04 23.00
C ALA A 81 -0.47 -10.45 22.52
N PHE A 82 -1.58 -11.21 22.59
CA PHE A 82 -2.89 -10.72 22.14
C PHE A 82 -3.37 -9.48 22.92
N ALA A 83 -3.10 -9.41 24.24
CA ALA A 83 -3.47 -8.26 25.04
C ALA A 83 -2.77 -6.97 24.59
N LYS A 84 -1.48 -7.05 24.22
CA LYS A 84 -0.69 -5.88 23.78
C LYS A 84 -0.89 -5.53 22.31
N VAL A 85 -1.06 -6.54 21.45
CA VAL A 85 -1.10 -6.37 20.00
C VAL A 85 -2.44 -5.83 19.50
N THR A 86 -3.52 -5.97 20.28
CA THR A 86 -4.86 -5.53 19.86
C THR A 86 -4.90 -4.04 19.50
N SER A 87 -4.38 -3.16 20.37
CA SER A 87 -4.36 -1.72 20.10
C SER A 87 -3.45 -1.40 18.91
N THR A 88 -2.29 -2.06 18.80
CA THR A 88 -1.36 -1.85 17.69
C THR A 88 -1.96 -2.28 16.34
N ILE A 89 -2.74 -3.37 16.27
CA ILE A 89 -3.42 -3.80 15.03
C ILE A 89 -4.45 -2.77 14.61
N VAL A 90 -5.26 -2.29 15.55
CA VAL A 90 -6.29 -1.28 15.25
C VAL A 90 -5.61 0.00 14.79
N ASP A 91 -4.65 0.52 15.57
CA ASP A 91 -3.90 1.74 15.25
C ASP A 91 -3.25 1.68 13.85
N ALA A 92 -2.59 0.56 13.53
CA ALA A 92 -1.94 0.33 12.24
C ALA A 92 -2.89 0.39 11.03
N ASN A 93 -4.18 0.12 11.24
CA ASN A 93 -5.18 0.07 10.18
C ASN A 93 -6.09 1.31 10.13
N VAL A 94 -6.10 2.14 11.18
CA VAL A 94 -6.94 3.36 11.23
C VAL A 94 -6.55 4.33 10.12
N THR A 95 -5.25 4.53 9.85
CA THR A 95 -4.79 5.42 8.78
C THR A 95 -5.23 4.93 7.40
N THR A 96 -5.13 3.62 7.14
CA THR A 96 -5.59 3.03 5.88
C THR A 96 -7.11 3.09 5.74
N LEU A 97 -7.87 2.99 6.85
CA LEU A 97 -9.31 3.25 6.86
C LEU A 97 -9.64 4.71 6.57
N ILE A 98 -8.85 5.67 7.08
CA ILE A 98 -9.01 7.10 6.75
C ILE A 98 -8.86 7.30 5.25
N THR A 99 -7.80 6.75 4.64
CA THR A 99 -7.59 6.79 3.19
C THR A 99 -8.74 6.13 2.43
N ALA A 100 -9.16 4.93 2.83
CA ALA A 100 -10.28 4.23 2.20
C ALA A 100 -11.59 5.04 2.27
N SER A 101 -11.85 5.67 3.42
CA SER A 101 -13.04 6.53 3.61
C SER A 101 -13.02 7.73 2.67
N ILE A 102 -11.84 8.34 2.48
CA ILE A 102 -11.66 9.47 1.59
C ILE A 102 -11.85 9.05 0.12
N LEU A 103 -11.33 7.89 -0.27
CA LEU A 103 -11.58 7.32 -1.60
C LEU A 103 -13.06 7.03 -1.84
N ILE A 104 -13.81 6.59 -0.82
CA ILE A 104 -15.26 6.36 -0.93
C ILE A 104 -16.02 7.68 -1.10
N TRP A 105 -15.58 8.74 -0.43
CA TRP A 105 -16.27 10.03 -0.40
C TRP A 105 -15.97 10.90 -1.63
N LEU A 106 -14.69 11.01 -2.01
CA LEU A 106 -14.22 11.88 -3.09
C LEU A 106 -13.91 11.13 -4.39
N GLY A 107 -13.70 9.81 -4.32
CA GLY A 107 -13.45 8.99 -5.51
C GLY A 107 -14.68 8.82 -6.39
N THR A 108 -14.45 8.61 -7.68
CA THR A 108 -15.49 8.36 -8.68
C THR A 108 -15.34 6.96 -9.29
N GLY A 109 -16.46 6.39 -9.76
CA GLY A 109 -16.51 5.12 -10.50
C GLY A 109 -15.59 4.01 -9.92
N PRO A 110 -14.54 3.59 -10.64
CA PRO A 110 -13.64 2.52 -10.19
C PRO A 110 -12.86 2.83 -8.90
N VAL A 111 -12.50 4.10 -8.67
CA VAL A 111 -11.74 4.54 -7.47
C VAL A 111 -12.60 4.43 -6.22
N LYS A 112 -13.89 4.74 -6.34
CA LYS A 112 -14.86 4.56 -5.25
C LYS A 112 -15.03 3.08 -4.90
N GLY A 113 -15.21 2.23 -5.93
CA GLY A 113 -15.32 0.77 -5.75
C GLY A 113 -14.09 0.18 -5.06
N PHE A 114 -12.89 0.65 -5.45
CA PHE A 114 -11.64 0.32 -4.78
C PHE A 114 -11.67 0.66 -3.29
N GLY A 115 -12.06 1.89 -2.94
CA GLY A 115 -12.14 2.34 -1.55
C GLY A 115 -13.11 1.50 -0.71
N VAL A 116 -14.27 1.13 -1.27
CA VAL A 116 -15.26 0.26 -0.60
C VAL A 116 -14.67 -1.11 -0.32
N THR A 117 -14.08 -1.77 -1.32
CA THR A 117 -13.46 -3.09 -1.14
C THR A 117 -12.31 -3.04 -0.13
N LEU A 118 -11.49 -1.99 -0.17
CA LEU A 118 -10.40 -1.78 0.77
C LEU A 118 -10.91 -1.60 2.21
N ALA A 119 -11.92 -0.76 2.44
CA ALA A 119 -12.48 -0.52 3.77
C ALA A 119 -13.07 -1.79 4.38
N ILE A 120 -13.88 -2.53 3.61
CA ILE A 120 -14.45 -3.83 4.03
C ILE A 120 -13.31 -4.81 4.32
N GLY A 121 -12.31 -4.87 3.43
CA GLY A 121 -11.13 -5.70 3.56
C GLY A 121 -10.36 -5.47 4.85
N ILE A 122 -10.12 -4.21 5.21
CA ILE A 122 -9.41 -3.85 6.44
C ILE A 122 -10.23 -4.26 7.66
N CYS A 123 -11.52 -3.92 7.71
CA CYS A 123 -12.41 -4.29 8.82
C CYS A 123 -12.48 -5.81 9.02
N ALA A 124 -12.65 -6.56 7.93
CA ALA A 124 -12.66 -8.02 7.95
C ALA A 124 -11.30 -8.60 8.37
N SER A 125 -10.18 -7.99 7.94
CA SER A 125 -8.84 -8.42 8.35
C SER A 125 -8.58 -8.22 9.84
N ILE A 126 -9.03 -7.09 10.42
CA ILE A 126 -8.93 -6.83 11.87
C ILE A 126 -9.74 -7.87 12.64
N PHE A 127 -10.97 -8.15 12.21
CA PHE A 127 -11.80 -9.18 12.81
C PHE A 127 -11.13 -10.56 12.74
N CYS A 128 -10.64 -10.96 11.57
CA CYS A 128 -9.94 -12.22 11.37
C CYS A 128 -8.69 -12.32 12.26
N ALA A 129 -7.88 -11.27 12.38
CA ALA A 129 -6.69 -11.29 13.22
C ALA A 129 -7.03 -11.36 14.73
N LEU A 130 -8.02 -10.60 15.20
CA LEU A 130 -8.33 -10.50 16.63
C LEU A 130 -9.22 -11.64 17.13
N VAL A 131 -10.06 -12.21 16.27
CA VAL A 131 -11.04 -13.25 16.63
C VAL A 131 -10.63 -14.60 16.06
N VAL A 132 -10.49 -14.72 14.74
CA VAL A 132 -10.26 -16.02 14.08
C VAL A 132 -8.87 -16.56 14.40
N THR A 133 -7.83 -15.75 14.23
CA THR A 133 -6.45 -16.15 14.55
C THR A 133 -6.29 -16.43 16.03
N ARG A 134 -6.87 -15.57 16.90
CA ARG A 134 -6.86 -15.80 18.35
C ARG A 134 -7.50 -17.13 18.73
N PHE A 135 -8.70 -17.41 18.21
CA PHE A 135 -9.40 -18.66 18.44
C PHE A 135 -8.56 -19.87 18.00
N LEU A 136 -7.99 -19.83 16.80
CA LEU A 136 -7.20 -20.93 16.26
C LEU A 136 -5.90 -21.16 17.06
N VAL A 137 -5.19 -20.10 17.44
CA VAL A 137 -3.97 -20.21 18.25
C VAL A 137 -4.30 -20.70 19.66
N ASP A 138 -5.32 -20.15 20.30
CA ASP A 138 -5.74 -20.57 21.65
C ASP A 138 -6.17 -22.04 21.64
N PHE A 139 -6.90 -22.49 20.61
CA PHE A 139 -7.27 -23.88 20.43
C PHE A 139 -6.05 -24.81 20.29
N LEU A 140 -5.07 -24.43 19.45
CA LEU A 140 -3.85 -25.20 19.26
C LEU A 140 -3.01 -25.31 20.55
N VAL A 141 -2.86 -24.20 21.27
CA VAL A 141 -1.99 -24.12 22.44
C VAL A 141 -2.65 -24.71 23.69
N HIS A 142 -3.92 -24.39 23.95
CA HIS A 142 -4.60 -24.80 25.19
C HIS A 142 -5.26 -26.17 25.08
N ARG A 143 -5.83 -26.52 23.92
CA ARG A 143 -6.57 -27.78 23.75
C ARG A 143 -5.72 -28.89 23.13
N LEU A 144 -4.94 -28.58 22.10
CA LEU A 144 -4.08 -29.56 21.42
C LEU A 144 -2.66 -29.66 22.01
N GLY A 145 -2.27 -28.74 22.90
CA GLY A 145 -0.99 -28.77 23.59
C GLY A 145 0.22 -28.51 22.69
N VAL A 146 0.03 -27.84 21.54
CA VAL A 146 1.12 -27.54 20.60
C VAL A 146 2.07 -26.52 21.22
N SER A 147 3.30 -26.96 21.51
CA SER A 147 4.35 -26.11 22.10
C SER A 147 5.19 -25.33 21.08
N LYS A 148 5.26 -25.81 19.84
CA LYS A 148 5.98 -25.18 18.72
C LYS A 148 5.00 -24.68 17.66
N VAL A 149 4.37 -23.55 17.93
CA VAL A 149 3.45 -22.89 16.98
C VAL A 149 4.20 -22.12 15.89
N LEU A 150 5.39 -21.59 16.24
CA LEU A 150 6.17 -20.70 15.38
C LEU A 150 7.36 -21.39 14.72
N GLY A 151 7.63 -20.95 13.50
CA GLY A 151 8.63 -21.48 12.59
C GLY A 151 10.03 -20.87 12.66
N LEU A 152 10.64 -20.71 11.49
CA LEU A 152 12.00 -20.21 11.31
C LEU A 152 12.16 -18.77 11.85
N SER A 153 13.33 -18.46 12.39
CA SER A 153 13.75 -17.12 12.80
C SER A 153 14.92 -16.65 11.94
N LEU A 154 14.73 -16.54 10.62
CA LEU A 154 15.80 -16.22 9.66
C LEU A 154 16.35 -14.79 9.78
N PHE A 155 15.58 -13.88 10.39
CA PHE A 155 15.96 -12.49 10.60
C PHE A 155 16.07 -12.19 12.11
N PRO A 156 17.11 -12.69 12.81
CA PRO A 156 17.37 -12.29 14.18
C PRO A 156 17.73 -10.80 14.26
N GLU A 157 17.54 -10.20 15.44
CA GLU A 157 17.86 -8.78 15.69
C GLU A 157 19.25 -8.44 15.17
N LYS A 158 19.31 -7.61 14.13
CA LYS A 158 20.57 -7.15 13.57
C LYS A 158 21.06 -5.96 14.38
N LYS A 159 22.23 -6.11 15.01
CA LYS A 159 23.01 -5.00 15.60
C LYS A 159 23.71 -4.19 14.50
N LEU A 160 22.94 -3.70 13.53
CA LEU A 160 23.44 -2.78 12.51
C LEU A 160 23.18 -1.34 12.97
N ASP A 161 24.13 -0.44 12.73
CA ASP A 161 23.90 1.00 12.85
C ASP A 161 23.26 1.49 11.55
N PHE A 162 21.94 1.37 11.41
CA PHE A 162 21.20 1.92 10.28
C PHE A 162 21.35 3.45 10.22
N PHE A 163 21.43 4.08 11.39
CA PHE A 163 21.43 5.53 11.52
C PHE A 163 22.73 6.19 11.03
N GLN A 164 23.81 5.42 10.82
CA GLN A 164 25.04 5.92 10.22
C GLN A 164 24.85 6.33 8.74
N PHE A 165 23.97 5.64 8.02
CA PHE A 165 23.73 5.89 6.59
C PHE A 165 22.64 6.93 6.32
N ARG A 166 22.10 7.59 7.36
CA ARG A 166 20.98 8.53 7.21
C ARG A 166 21.25 9.67 6.23
N LYS A 167 22.45 10.26 6.25
CA LYS A 167 22.79 11.40 5.36
C LYS A 167 22.91 10.99 3.88
N PRO A 168 23.73 9.98 3.52
CA PRO A 168 23.82 9.57 2.12
C PRO A 168 22.50 9.00 1.59
N ALA A 169 21.75 8.25 2.41
CA ALA A 169 20.44 7.72 2.02
C ALA A 169 19.43 8.85 1.75
N PHE A 170 19.36 9.85 2.65
CA PHE A 170 18.47 11.00 2.49
C PHE A 170 18.83 11.84 1.25
N ILE A 171 20.12 12.14 1.02
CA ILE A 171 20.53 12.93 -0.15
C ILE A 171 20.27 12.16 -1.45
N GLY A 172 20.66 10.89 -1.51
CA GLY A 172 20.47 10.06 -2.70
C GLY A 172 18.99 9.89 -3.06
N SER A 173 18.12 9.69 -2.07
CA SER A 173 16.69 9.53 -2.30
C SER A 173 16.03 10.82 -2.79
N TRP A 174 16.38 11.98 -2.20
CA TRP A 174 15.86 13.27 -2.65
C TRP A 174 16.35 13.69 -4.03
N LEU A 175 17.59 13.31 -4.41
CA LEU A 175 18.05 13.52 -5.79
C LEU A 175 17.19 12.76 -6.80
N LEU A 176 16.79 11.53 -6.47
CA LEU A 176 15.91 10.74 -7.30
C LEU A 176 14.50 11.33 -7.35
N VAL A 177 13.98 11.82 -6.22
CA VAL A 177 12.72 12.58 -6.18
C VAL A 177 12.77 13.79 -7.10
N ILE A 178 13.85 14.58 -7.05
CA ILE A 178 14.02 15.76 -7.90
C ILE A 178 14.02 15.37 -9.38
N ALA A 179 14.78 14.33 -9.77
CA ALA A 179 14.80 13.84 -11.14
C ALA A 179 13.41 13.39 -11.62
N GLY A 180 12.68 12.67 -10.76
CA GLY A 180 11.31 12.24 -11.03
C GLY A 180 10.33 13.40 -11.18
N VAL A 181 10.37 14.39 -10.28
CA VAL A 181 9.53 15.60 -10.35
C VAL A 181 9.82 16.40 -11.62
N ILE A 182 11.10 16.56 -11.99
CA ILE A 182 11.47 17.20 -13.27
C ILE A 182 10.85 16.43 -14.44
N SER A 183 10.92 15.10 -14.43
CA SER A 183 10.31 14.28 -15.48
C SER A 183 8.80 14.48 -15.59
N VAL A 184 8.09 14.53 -14.45
CA VAL A 184 6.64 14.77 -14.39
C VAL A 184 6.27 16.14 -14.95
N VAL A 185 7.04 17.18 -14.61
CA VAL A 185 6.78 18.55 -15.07
C VAL A 185 7.05 18.70 -16.57
N VAL A 186 8.15 18.11 -17.06
CA VAL A 186 8.53 18.21 -18.48
C VAL A 186 7.57 17.44 -19.39
N HIS A 187 7.07 16.29 -18.95
CA HIS A 187 6.21 15.41 -19.77
C HIS A 187 4.73 15.49 -19.38
N HIS A 188 4.31 16.55 -18.67
CA HIS A 188 2.98 16.68 -18.10
C HIS A 188 1.84 16.35 -19.07
N ASP A 189 1.92 16.86 -20.29
CA ASP A 189 0.85 16.69 -21.28
C ASP A 189 0.77 15.26 -21.83
N ASN A 190 1.88 14.52 -21.84
CA ASN A 190 1.98 13.17 -22.41
C ASN A 190 1.68 12.08 -21.37
N ILE A 191 1.75 12.41 -20.07
CA ILE A 191 1.50 11.43 -19.01
C ILE A 191 0.04 11.38 -18.57
N MET A 192 -0.83 12.29 -19.03
CA MET A 192 -2.22 12.34 -18.59
C MET A 192 -3.10 11.43 -19.43
N GLY A 193 -3.62 10.36 -18.83
CA GLY A 193 -4.55 9.45 -19.48
C GLY A 193 -5.94 10.07 -19.73
N ILE A 194 -6.78 9.35 -20.48
CA ILE A 194 -8.10 9.84 -20.93
C ILE A 194 -9.06 10.19 -19.79
N ASP A 195 -8.88 9.61 -18.60
CA ASP A 195 -9.66 9.95 -17.41
C ASP A 195 -9.49 11.43 -17.00
N PHE A 196 -8.33 12.02 -17.35
CA PHE A 196 -7.98 13.40 -17.01
C PHE A 196 -8.01 14.34 -18.21
N THR A 197 -7.77 13.85 -19.43
CA THR A 197 -7.81 14.67 -20.66
C THR A 197 -9.18 14.65 -21.35
N GLY A 198 -9.99 13.62 -21.13
CA GLY A 198 -11.24 13.36 -21.83
C GLY A 198 -11.01 12.70 -23.19
N GLY A 199 -11.97 11.88 -23.62
CA GLY A 199 -11.87 11.14 -24.88
C GLY A 199 -12.89 10.01 -25.02
N ASP A 200 -12.68 9.17 -26.02
CA ASP A 200 -13.57 8.06 -26.37
C ASP A 200 -12.91 6.74 -25.97
N GLU A 201 -13.64 5.89 -25.24
CA GLU A 201 -13.29 4.50 -24.99
C GLU A 201 -14.21 3.59 -25.82
N MET A 202 -13.65 2.95 -26.84
CA MET A 202 -14.34 1.98 -27.68
C MET A 202 -14.01 0.55 -27.27
N THR A 203 -15.03 -0.30 -27.22
CA THR A 203 -14.92 -1.74 -27.01
C THR A 203 -15.03 -2.44 -28.35
N VAL A 204 -14.07 -3.31 -28.64
CA VAL A 204 -13.90 -3.97 -29.93
C VAL A 204 -13.76 -5.48 -29.74
N SER A 205 -14.62 -6.28 -30.37
CA SER A 205 -14.40 -7.72 -30.53
C SER A 205 -13.37 -7.99 -31.60
N PHE A 206 -12.69 -9.13 -31.47
CA PHE A 206 -11.72 -9.59 -32.46
C PHE A 206 -11.84 -11.12 -32.61
N GLU A 207 -11.50 -11.62 -33.80
CA GLU A 207 -11.39 -13.06 -34.07
C GLU A 207 -9.96 -13.56 -33.82
N GLN A 208 -8.97 -12.74 -34.16
CA GLN A 208 -7.55 -13.02 -33.95
C GLN A 208 -6.89 -11.89 -33.17
N ARG A 209 -6.19 -12.26 -32.09
CA ARG A 209 -5.47 -11.32 -31.23
C ARG A 209 -4.25 -10.76 -31.97
N VAL A 210 -4.20 -9.43 -32.06
CA VAL A 210 -3.04 -8.67 -32.59
C VAL A 210 -2.21 -8.17 -31.42
N ASP A 211 -0.89 -8.11 -31.55
CA ASP A 211 -0.04 -7.56 -30.50
C ASP A 211 -0.36 -6.07 -30.27
N THR A 212 -0.41 -5.63 -29.01
CA THR A 212 -0.71 -4.23 -28.68
C THR A 212 0.36 -3.27 -29.18
N GLY A 213 1.62 -3.71 -29.27
CA GLY A 213 2.71 -2.94 -29.87
C GLY A 213 2.51 -2.74 -31.36
N ASP A 214 2.13 -3.80 -32.08
CA ASP A 214 1.80 -3.71 -33.52
C ASP A 214 0.61 -2.76 -33.77
N LEU A 215 -0.41 -2.80 -32.90
CA LEU A 215 -1.55 -1.87 -32.96
C LEU A 215 -1.10 -0.42 -32.72
N GLN A 216 -0.23 -0.17 -31.73
CA GLN A 216 0.31 1.16 -31.46
C GLN A 216 1.19 1.67 -32.60
N GLU A 217 2.03 0.81 -33.19
CA GLU A 217 2.87 1.16 -34.34
C GLU A 217 2.01 1.51 -35.57
N ALA A 218 0.95 0.74 -35.82
CA ALA A 218 0.02 1.03 -36.92
C ALA A 218 -0.70 2.36 -36.73
N VAL A 219 -1.17 2.66 -35.51
CA VAL A 219 -1.78 3.96 -35.19
C VAL A 219 -0.78 5.09 -35.36
N ALA A 220 0.45 4.93 -34.86
CA ALA A 220 1.50 5.94 -34.94
C ALA A 220 1.89 6.23 -36.40
N ALA A 221 2.00 5.18 -37.24
CA ALA A 221 2.29 5.31 -38.66
C ALA A 221 1.18 6.02 -39.45
N LEU A 222 -0.06 5.96 -38.96
CA LEU A 222 -1.23 6.59 -39.58
C LEU A 222 -1.53 7.99 -39.03
N GLU A 223 -0.69 8.51 -38.13
CA GLU A 223 -0.82 9.84 -37.50
C GLU A 223 -2.19 10.09 -36.81
N LEU A 224 -2.84 9.02 -36.32
CA LEU A 224 -4.19 9.07 -35.75
C LEU A 224 -4.25 9.57 -34.29
N GLY A 225 -3.19 10.23 -33.83
CA GLY A 225 -3.05 10.68 -32.45
C GLY A 225 -2.68 9.57 -31.48
N GLU A 226 -2.89 9.81 -30.18
CA GLU A 226 -2.55 8.87 -29.12
C GLU A 226 -3.69 7.87 -28.93
N VAL A 227 -3.39 6.58 -29.14
CA VAL A 227 -4.31 5.48 -28.92
C VAL A 227 -3.68 4.50 -27.94
N ASN A 228 -4.42 4.18 -26.87
CA ASN A 228 -4.00 3.16 -25.91
C ASN A 228 -4.85 1.89 -26.10
N PRO A 229 -4.38 0.91 -26.91
CA PRO A 229 -5.03 -0.38 -27.01
C PRO A 229 -4.76 -1.21 -25.75
N SER A 230 -5.80 -1.77 -25.14
CA SER A 230 -5.66 -2.71 -24.04
C SER A 230 -6.63 -3.88 -24.16
N TYR A 231 -6.13 -5.11 -24.05
CA TYR A 231 -7.00 -6.28 -23.96
C TYR A 231 -7.54 -6.44 -22.54
N GLN A 232 -8.85 -6.68 -22.42
CA GLN A 232 -9.52 -6.86 -21.14
C GLN A 232 -10.47 -8.06 -21.23
N SER A 233 -10.40 -8.95 -20.24
CA SER A 233 -11.39 -10.02 -20.08
C SER A 233 -12.65 -9.45 -19.44
N LEU A 234 -13.81 -9.72 -20.02
CA LEU A 234 -15.09 -9.32 -19.41
C LEU A 234 -15.39 -10.22 -18.21
N LEU A 235 -15.79 -9.61 -17.09
CA LEU A 235 -16.14 -10.34 -15.86
C LEU A 235 -17.37 -11.22 -16.10
N GLY A 236 -17.20 -12.54 -15.98
CA GLY A 236 -18.28 -13.51 -16.15
C GLY A 236 -18.46 -14.05 -17.57
N GLU A 237 -17.65 -13.60 -18.52
CA GLU A 237 -17.59 -14.13 -19.89
C GLU A 237 -16.20 -14.69 -20.18
N ASP A 238 -16.12 -15.82 -20.89
CA ASP A 238 -14.85 -16.38 -21.41
C ASP A 238 -14.46 -15.69 -22.73
N ARG A 239 -14.58 -14.35 -22.73
CA ARG A 239 -14.35 -13.48 -23.89
C ARG A 239 -13.44 -12.33 -23.48
N GLU A 240 -12.38 -12.18 -24.26
CA GLU A 240 -11.49 -11.01 -24.22
C GLU A 240 -11.99 -9.98 -25.24
N VAL A 241 -11.96 -8.70 -24.87
CA VAL A 241 -12.28 -7.57 -25.76
C VAL A 241 -11.10 -6.63 -25.83
N LEU A 242 -10.94 -5.96 -26.97
CA LEU A 242 -9.97 -4.91 -27.16
C LEU A 242 -10.61 -3.56 -26.79
N LYS A 243 -10.03 -2.86 -25.83
CA LYS A 243 -10.39 -1.49 -25.47
C LYS A 243 -9.46 -0.53 -26.20
N LEU A 244 -10.04 0.37 -26.99
CA LEU A 244 -9.33 1.45 -27.67
C LEU A 244 -9.69 2.77 -26.99
N GLN A 245 -8.72 3.37 -26.32
CA GLN A 245 -8.86 4.72 -25.78
C GLN A 245 -8.27 5.72 -26.78
N THR A 246 -9.08 6.68 -27.22
CA THR A 246 -8.74 7.64 -28.28
C THR A 246 -9.22 9.04 -27.89
N ARG A 247 -8.82 10.07 -28.64
CA ARG A 247 -9.39 11.41 -28.48
C ARG A 247 -10.87 11.43 -28.90
N PHE A 248 -11.59 12.47 -28.47
CA PHE A 248 -13.01 12.63 -28.78
C PHE A 248 -13.32 12.47 -30.26
N ASP A 249 -14.36 11.68 -30.54
CA ASP A 249 -14.90 11.40 -31.86
C ASP A 249 -13.92 10.75 -32.85
N GLN A 250 -12.75 10.28 -32.38
CA GLN A 250 -11.74 9.62 -33.23
C GLN A 250 -11.81 8.09 -33.19
N SER A 251 -12.58 7.50 -32.27
CA SER A 251 -12.55 6.06 -32.03
C SER A 251 -12.94 5.22 -33.26
N ARG A 252 -13.89 5.72 -34.06
CA ARG A 252 -14.35 5.03 -35.28
C ARG A 252 -13.35 5.13 -36.42
N ASP A 253 -12.67 6.27 -36.56
CA ASP A 253 -11.62 6.47 -37.55
C ASP A 253 -10.42 5.57 -37.25
N VAL A 254 -10.06 5.48 -35.96
CA VAL A 254 -9.02 4.56 -35.47
C VAL A 254 -9.39 3.10 -35.72
N LEU A 255 -10.64 2.70 -35.43
CA LEU A 255 -11.08 1.34 -35.70
C LEU A 255 -11.02 1.01 -37.20
N ALA A 256 -11.48 1.91 -38.06
CA ALA A 256 -11.47 1.71 -39.51
C ALA A 256 -10.04 1.57 -40.05
N ALA A 257 -9.11 2.38 -39.52
CA ALA A 257 -7.69 2.28 -39.82
C ALA A 257 -7.09 0.94 -39.38
N LEU A 258 -7.39 0.48 -38.16
CA LEU A 258 -6.92 -0.80 -37.65
C LEU A 258 -7.52 -2.00 -38.41
N GLN A 259 -8.79 -1.93 -38.81
CA GLN A 259 -9.43 -2.92 -39.68
C GLN A 259 -8.73 -3.00 -41.04
N GLY A 260 -8.29 -1.86 -41.59
CA GLY A 260 -7.52 -1.81 -42.84
C GLY A 260 -6.10 -2.38 -42.70
N ALA A 261 -5.43 -2.11 -41.58
CA ALA A 261 -4.08 -2.61 -41.31
C ALA A 261 -4.06 -4.11 -40.95
N PHE A 262 -5.09 -4.59 -40.26
CA PHE A 262 -5.21 -5.96 -39.76
C PHE A 262 -6.54 -6.61 -40.16
N PRO A 263 -6.79 -6.86 -41.46
CA PRO A 263 -8.06 -7.41 -41.92
C PRO A 263 -8.35 -8.82 -41.38
N GLU A 264 -7.31 -9.60 -41.08
CA GLU A 264 -7.45 -10.95 -40.49
C GLU A 264 -7.84 -10.93 -39.00
N ALA A 265 -7.75 -9.79 -38.32
CA ALA A 265 -8.07 -9.68 -36.90
C ALA A 265 -9.58 -9.68 -36.60
N GLY A 266 -10.44 -9.43 -37.61
CA GLY A 266 -11.89 -9.45 -37.43
C GLY A 266 -12.41 -8.40 -36.44
N LEU A 267 -11.78 -7.22 -36.38
CA LEU A 267 -12.11 -6.17 -35.41
C LEU A 267 -13.54 -5.64 -35.64
N THR A 268 -14.37 -5.61 -34.60
CA THR A 268 -15.79 -5.18 -34.67
C THR A 268 -16.19 -4.32 -33.48
N GLU A 269 -16.89 -3.20 -33.70
CA GLU A 269 -17.37 -2.30 -32.63
C GLU A 269 -18.47 -2.98 -31.81
N ASP A 270 -18.21 -3.20 -30.51
CA ASP A 270 -19.22 -3.62 -29.54
C ASP A 270 -19.91 -2.41 -28.87
N GLY A 271 -19.21 -1.28 -28.75
CA GLY A 271 -19.77 -0.05 -28.21
C GLY A 271 -18.73 1.04 -27.93
N VAL A 272 -19.21 2.29 -27.80
CA VAL A 272 -18.40 3.47 -27.53
C VAL A 272 -18.93 4.19 -26.29
N SER A 273 -18.02 4.57 -25.40
CA SER A 273 -18.29 5.44 -24.25
C SER A 273 -17.45 6.71 -24.38
N GLN A 274 -18.03 7.88 -24.11
CA GLN A 274 -17.31 9.16 -24.14
C GLN A 274 -17.19 9.76 -22.74
N ILE A 275 -15.99 10.18 -22.37
CA ILE A 275 -15.71 10.87 -21.11
C ILE A 275 -15.55 12.36 -21.39
N GLY A 276 -16.60 13.14 -21.16
CA GLY A 276 -16.65 14.60 -21.37
C GLY A 276 -15.61 15.41 -20.55
N ALA A 277 -15.19 16.57 -21.07
CA ALA A 277 -14.22 17.46 -20.42
C ALA A 277 -14.65 17.96 -19.02
N SER A 278 -15.96 18.09 -18.77
CA SER A 278 -16.49 18.43 -17.45
C SER A 278 -16.29 17.29 -16.44
N VAL A 279 -16.39 16.04 -16.89
CA VAL A 279 -16.17 14.85 -16.06
C VAL A 279 -14.68 14.73 -15.75
N SER A 280 -13.80 14.85 -16.75
CA SER A 280 -12.35 14.75 -16.54
C SER A 280 -11.81 15.86 -15.62
N GLY A 281 -12.29 17.11 -15.77
CA GLY A 281 -11.95 18.21 -14.87
C GLY A 281 -12.39 17.96 -13.41
N SER A 282 -13.56 17.32 -13.22
CA SER A 282 -14.02 16.92 -11.88
C SER A 282 -13.16 15.82 -11.28
N ILE A 283 -12.71 14.85 -12.09
CA ILE A 283 -11.81 13.75 -11.66
C ILE A 283 -10.46 14.33 -11.21
N GLN A 284 -9.85 15.24 -11.98
CA GLN A 284 -8.60 15.91 -11.60
C GLN A 284 -8.73 16.65 -10.26
N THR A 285 -9.80 17.44 -10.11
CA THR A 285 -10.02 18.23 -8.89
C THR A 285 -10.22 17.34 -7.68
N ASN A 286 -11.05 16.30 -7.82
CA ASN A 286 -11.30 15.33 -6.76
C ASN A 286 -10.05 14.54 -6.38
N ALA A 287 -9.18 14.23 -7.35
CA ALA A 287 -7.90 13.56 -7.11
C ALA A 287 -6.99 14.38 -6.17
N ILE A 288 -6.79 15.66 -6.48
CA ILE A 288 -5.95 16.56 -5.70
C ILE A 288 -6.53 16.71 -4.28
N TRP A 289 -7.84 16.95 -4.17
CA TRP A 289 -8.50 17.06 -2.88
C TRP A 289 -8.45 15.75 -2.08
N SER A 290 -8.53 14.59 -2.72
CA SER A 290 -8.40 13.29 -2.04
C SER A 290 -7.03 13.13 -1.41
N VAL A 291 -5.96 13.47 -2.13
CA VAL A 291 -4.59 13.38 -1.59
C VAL A 291 -4.41 14.36 -0.44
N ILE A 292 -4.84 15.62 -0.59
CA ILE A 292 -4.73 16.63 0.47
C ILE A 292 -5.54 16.21 1.70
N ALA A 293 -6.78 15.74 1.51
CA ALA A 293 -7.62 15.27 2.60
C ALA A 293 -7.01 14.04 3.30
N ALA A 294 -6.39 13.12 2.55
CA ALA A 294 -5.75 11.94 3.12
C ALA A 294 -4.52 12.31 3.97
N LEU A 295 -3.65 13.17 3.43
CA LEU A 295 -2.51 13.69 4.19
C LEU A 295 -2.96 14.47 5.43
N GLY A 296 -4.00 15.30 5.31
CA GLY A 296 -4.58 16.04 6.44
C GLY A 296 -5.19 15.14 7.50
N GLY A 297 -5.96 14.12 7.10
CA GLY A 297 -6.55 13.15 8.02
C GLY A 297 -5.50 12.29 8.74
N ILE A 298 -4.44 11.91 8.05
CA ILE A 298 -3.30 11.21 8.64
C ILE A 298 -2.54 12.11 9.61
N LEU A 299 -2.25 13.37 9.24
CA LEU A 299 -1.61 14.32 10.14
C LEU A 299 -2.45 14.53 11.40
N LEU A 300 -3.76 14.67 11.26
CA LEU A 300 -4.69 14.80 12.38
C LEU A 300 -4.59 13.57 13.31
N TYR A 301 -4.65 12.36 12.75
CA TYR A 301 -4.50 11.12 13.51
C TYR A 301 -3.16 11.05 14.25
N VAL A 302 -2.05 11.31 13.56
CA VAL A 302 -0.71 11.28 14.16
C VAL A 302 -0.56 12.37 15.23
N ALA A 303 -1.11 13.57 15.03
CA ALA A 303 -1.07 14.65 16.01
C ALA A 303 -1.85 14.34 17.30
N PHE A 304 -2.95 13.59 17.21
CA PHE A 304 -3.66 13.10 18.40
C PHE A 304 -2.92 11.95 19.09
N ARG A 305 -2.16 11.15 18.33
CA ARG A 305 -1.50 9.94 18.83
C ARG A 305 -0.10 10.18 19.38
N PHE A 306 0.63 11.13 18.79
CA PHE A 306 2.05 11.41 19.02
C PHE A 306 2.32 12.91 19.18
N GLU A 307 3.49 13.25 19.72
CA GLU A 307 3.94 14.64 19.71
C GLU A 307 4.31 15.13 18.30
N VAL A 308 4.32 16.45 18.12
CA VAL A 308 4.38 17.10 16.80
C VAL A 308 5.60 16.68 15.99
N GLY A 309 6.73 16.40 16.63
CA GLY A 309 7.94 15.95 15.96
C GLY A 309 7.76 14.64 15.19
N TYR A 310 7.00 13.68 15.73
CA TYR A 310 6.62 12.46 15.01
C TYR A 310 5.72 12.78 13.81
N GLY A 311 4.74 13.68 13.97
CA GLY A 311 3.86 14.13 12.88
C GLY A 311 4.63 14.68 11.68
N ILE A 312 5.62 15.54 11.93
CA ILE A 312 6.46 16.13 10.88
C ILE A 312 7.31 15.06 10.19
N GLY A 313 7.95 14.17 10.96
CA GLY A 313 8.72 13.06 10.40
C GLY A 313 7.89 12.15 9.50
N ALA A 314 6.67 11.83 9.93
CA ALA A 314 5.75 10.99 9.18
C ALA A 314 5.31 11.65 7.87
N VAL A 315 4.88 12.91 7.91
CA VAL A 315 4.41 13.62 6.71
C VAL A 315 5.53 13.80 5.68
N VAL A 316 6.74 14.18 6.12
CA VAL A 316 7.88 14.34 5.19
C VAL A 316 8.21 13.02 4.51
N ALA A 317 8.19 11.90 5.23
CA ALA A 317 8.42 10.58 4.64
C ALA A 317 7.30 10.18 3.66
N THR A 318 6.04 10.39 4.02
CA THR A 318 4.91 10.08 3.14
C THR A 318 4.92 10.93 1.86
N VAL A 319 5.21 12.23 1.96
CA VAL A 319 5.36 13.11 0.78
C VAL A 319 6.53 12.65 -0.09
N HIS A 320 7.67 12.33 0.52
CA HIS A 320 8.81 11.76 -0.19
C HIS A 320 8.42 10.49 -0.97
N ASP A 321 7.66 9.58 -0.36
CA ASP A 321 7.31 8.31 -0.99
C ASP A 321 6.34 8.48 -2.15
N VAL A 322 5.35 9.36 -2.01
CA VAL A 322 4.43 9.69 -3.11
C VAL A 322 5.21 10.29 -4.28
N LEU A 323 6.06 11.29 -4.02
CA LEU A 323 6.84 11.94 -5.08
C LEU A 323 7.85 10.99 -5.71
N MET A 324 8.51 10.15 -4.92
CA MET A 324 9.46 9.15 -5.41
C MET A 324 8.75 8.12 -6.28
N THR A 325 7.61 7.60 -5.83
CA THR A 325 6.86 6.57 -6.56
C THR A 325 6.33 7.11 -7.88
N VAL A 326 5.69 8.27 -7.85
CA VAL A 326 5.21 8.96 -9.06
C VAL A 326 6.37 9.27 -10.01
N GLY A 327 7.48 9.77 -9.46
CA GLY A 327 8.68 10.08 -10.24
C GLY A 327 9.26 8.86 -10.95
N ILE A 328 9.41 7.73 -10.23
CA ILE A 328 9.89 6.47 -10.81
C ILE A 328 8.91 5.96 -11.86
N PHE A 329 7.61 5.99 -11.60
CA PHE A 329 6.59 5.55 -12.55
C PHE A 329 6.68 6.31 -13.88
N VAL A 330 6.75 7.65 -13.83
CA VAL A 330 6.88 8.47 -15.04
C VAL A 330 8.23 8.27 -15.74
N LEU A 331 9.33 8.20 -14.98
CA LEU A 331 10.65 7.94 -15.56
C LEU A 331 10.68 6.59 -16.30
N CYS A 332 10.14 5.54 -15.69
CA CYS A 332 10.04 4.22 -16.29
C CYS A 332 9.21 4.24 -17.58
N GLY A 333 8.06 4.93 -17.57
CA GLY A 333 7.25 5.13 -18.77
C GLY A 333 7.97 5.87 -19.89
N GLN A 334 8.74 6.91 -19.55
CA GLN A 334 9.52 7.66 -20.53
C GLN A 334 10.61 6.81 -21.21
N PHE A 335 11.18 5.85 -20.50
CA PHE A 335 12.14 4.91 -21.08
C PHE A 335 11.46 3.69 -21.74
N GLY A 336 10.13 3.58 -21.67
CA GLY A 336 9.39 2.42 -22.18
C GLY A 336 9.70 1.13 -21.42
N ILE A 337 10.07 1.23 -20.14
CA ILE A 337 10.49 0.08 -19.32
C ILE A 337 9.53 -0.08 -18.14
N PHE A 338 9.05 -1.30 -17.91
CA PHE A 338 8.24 -1.73 -16.76
C PHE A 338 6.83 -1.17 -16.60
N ALA A 339 6.53 0.06 -17.03
CA ALA A 339 5.23 0.69 -16.86
C ALA A 339 4.96 1.68 -18.01
N SER A 340 3.69 2.06 -18.22
CA SER A 340 3.30 3.03 -19.25
C SER A 340 3.71 4.47 -18.91
N GLY A 341 3.76 4.81 -17.62
CA GLY A 341 3.93 6.18 -17.14
C GLY A 341 2.68 7.05 -17.25
N GLN A 342 1.54 6.49 -17.69
CA GLN A 342 0.28 7.23 -17.84
C GLN A 342 -0.54 7.26 -16.55
N PHE A 343 -1.02 8.43 -16.18
CA PHE A 343 -1.93 8.68 -15.08
C PHE A 343 -3.36 8.32 -15.48
N THR A 344 -3.93 7.34 -14.78
CA THR A 344 -5.33 6.91 -14.92
C THR A 344 -6.07 7.07 -13.59
N ALA A 345 -7.39 6.96 -13.57
CA ALA A 345 -8.16 7.06 -12.33
C ALA A 345 -7.74 5.98 -11.30
N PRO A 346 -7.53 4.69 -11.66
CA PRO A 346 -7.03 3.69 -10.71
C PRO A 346 -5.65 4.01 -10.12
N MET A 347 -4.79 4.73 -10.87
CA MET A 347 -3.49 5.17 -10.37
C MET A 347 -3.62 6.08 -9.13
N LEU A 348 -4.67 6.90 -9.05
CA LEU A 348 -4.94 7.70 -7.85
C LEU A 348 -5.19 6.82 -6.62
N ALA A 349 -5.97 5.75 -6.80
CA ALA A 349 -6.22 4.80 -5.72
C ALA A 349 -4.91 4.14 -5.26
N ALA A 350 -3.99 3.85 -6.19
CA ALA A 350 -2.67 3.34 -5.87
C ALA A 350 -1.85 4.32 -5.02
N ILE A 351 -1.75 5.58 -5.46
CA ILE A 351 -1.03 6.64 -4.74
C ILE A 351 -1.59 6.82 -3.33
N LEU A 352 -2.92 6.94 -3.18
CA LEU A 352 -3.56 7.10 -1.89
C LEU A 352 -3.33 5.89 -0.98
N MET A 353 -3.33 4.68 -1.52
CA MET A 353 -3.06 3.50 -0.72
C MET A 353 -1.59 3.40 -0.29
N ILE A 354 -0.64 3.86 -1.12
CA ILE A 354 0.78 3.96 -0.72
C ILE A 354 0.93 4.93 0.46
N VAL A 355 0.19 6.03 0.47
CA VAL A 355 0.15 6.95 1.61
C VAL A 355 -0.26 6.21 2.89
N GLY A 356 -1.31 5.38 2.83
CA GLY A 356 -1.75 4.56 3.97
C GLY A 356 -0.77 3.44 4.35
N TYR A 357 -0.08 2.87 3.37
CA TYR A 357 0.90 1.80 3.60
C TYR A 357 2.21 2.34 4.22
N SER A 358 2.78 3.41 3.66
CA SER A 358 4.02 4.04 4.12
C SER A 358 3.92 4.56 5.57
N ILE A 359 2.76 5.14 5.91
CA ILE A 359 2.54 5.64 7.27
C ILE A 359 2.48 4.51 8.30
N ASN A 360 1.97 3.32 7.93
CA ASN A 360 1.87 2.17 8.83
C ASN A 360 3.25 1.76 9.37
N ASP A 361 4.22 1.55 8.47
CA ASP A 361 5.59 1.21 8.86
C ASP A 361 6.27 2.33 9.66
N THR A 362 6.00 3.59 9.31
CA THR A 362 6.51 4.75 10.06
C THR A 362 5.96 4.79 11.50
N ILE A 363 4.66 4.55 11.68
CA ILE A 363 4.02 4.49 13.01
C ILE A 363 4.61 3.36 13.85
N VAL A 364 4.87 2.20 13.26
CA VAL A 364 5.49 1.06 13.96
C VAL A 364 6.89 1.40 14.48
N VAL A 365 7.71 2.07 13.67
CA VAL A 365 9.03 2.54 14.10
C VAL A 365 8.90 3.58 15.21
N PHE A 366 7.96 4.52 15.07
CA PHE A 366 7.75 5.61 16.03
C PHE A 366 7.22 5.14 17.39
N ASP A 367 6.26 4.23 17.40
CA ASP A 367 5.80 3.55 18.60
C ASP A 367 6.96 2.85 19.30
N ARG A 368 7.83 2.17 18.54
CA ARG A 368 9.01 1.54 19.14
C ARG A 368 10.00 2.55 19.69
N ILE A 369 10.25 3.67 19.01
CA ILE A 369 11.09 4.75 19.54
C ILE A 369 10.54 5.25 20.88
N ARG A 370 9.22 5.46 20.97
CA ARG A 370 8.56 5.87 22.21
C ARG A 370 8.74 4.83 23.32
N GLU A 371 8.51 3.55 23.04
CA GLU A 371 8.73 2.46 24.00
C GLU A 371 10.19 2.38 24.46
N GLU A 372 11.16 2.53 23.54
CA GLU A 372 12.59 2.51 23.89
C GLU A 372 13.04 3.73 24.69
N LEU A 373 12.39 4.89 24.54
CA LEU A 373 12.65 6.08 25.37
C LEU A 373 12.33 5.81 26.84
N GLU A 374 11.23 5.10 27.10
CA GLU A 374 10.81 4.70 28.44
C GLU A 374 11.69 3.58 29.01
N LEU A 375 11.98 2.56 28.20
CA LEU A 375 12.76 1.39 28.64
C LEU A 375 14.26 1.68 28.83
N ASN A 376 14.82 2.71 28.20
CA ASN A 376 16.25 3.03 28.23
C ASN A 376 16.51 4.49 28.65
N PRO A 377 16.26 4.86 29.92
CA PRO A 377 16.34 6.24 30.39
C PRO A 377 17.76 6.85 30.38
N GLY A 378 18.81 6.05 30.24
CA GLY A 378 20.21 6.52 30.15
C GLY A 378 20.73 6.71 28.73
N SER A 379 20.00 6.26 27.70
CA SER A 379 20.50 6.22 26.32
C SER A 379 20.28 7.55 25.59
N ASN A 380 21.17 7.88 24.65
CA ASN A 380 21.01 9.04 23.77
C ASN A 380 19.98 8.77 22.67
N LEU A 381 19.40 9.83 22.09
CA LEU A 381 18.32 9.71 21.11
C LEU A 381 18.74 8.89 19.87
N ARG A 382 19.99 9.05 19.40
CA ARG A 382 20.53 8.25 18.28
C ARG A 382 20.50 6.76 18.57
N SER A 383 20.98 6.34 19.75
CA SER A 383 21.03 4.93 20.14
C SER A 383 19.63 4.35 20.30
N ILE A 384 18.70 5.14 20.83
CA ILE A 384 17.29 4.76 20.99
C ILE A 384 16.65 4.52 19.64
N ILE A 385 16.80 5.47 18.70
CA ILE A 385 16.28 5.33 17.33
C ILE A 385 16.87 4.10 16.64
N ASN A 386 18.20 3.91 16.72
CA ASN A 386 18.83 2.76 16.09
C ASN A 386 18.37 1.42 16.72
N LEU A 387 18.22 1.37 18.04
CA LEU A 387 17.72 0.20 18.75
C LEU A 387 16.26 -0.11 18.35
N ALA A 388 15.41 0.91 18.29
CA ALA A 388 14.03 0.78 17.88
C ALA A 388 13.92 0.21 16.46
N ILE A 389 14.66 0.80 15.49
CA ILE A 389 14.71 0.32 14.10
C ILE A 389 15.17 -1.15 14.05
N SER A 390 16.27 -1.50 14.74
CA SER A 390 16.78 -2.86 14.78
C SER A 390 15.77 -3.88 15.32
N ARG A 391 14.93 -3.50 16.29
CA ARG A 391 13.91 -4.38 16.88
C ARG A 391 12.72 -4.61 15.95
N VAL A 392 12.28 -3.57 15.23
CA VAL A 392 11.13 -3.71 14.30
C VAL A 392 11.52 -4.10 12.88
N PHE A 393 12.80 -4.07 12.53
CA PHE A 393 13.29 -4.33 11.17
C PHE A 393 12.78 -5.66 10.60
N SER A 394 12.86 -6.74 11.38
CA SER A 394 12.41 -8.06 10.92
C SER A 394 10.91 -8.08 10.65
N ARG A 395 10.12 -7.38 11.47
CA ARG A 395 8.68 -7.24 11.25
C ARG A 395 8.40 -6.46 9.95
N SER A 396 8.91 -5.23 9.83
CA SER A 396 8.71 -4.37 8.65
C SER A 396 9.18 -5.06 7.37
N LEU A 397 10.30 -5.79 7.40
CA LEU A 397 10.76 -6.54 6.24
C LEU A 397 9.80 -7.67 5.86
N LEU A 398 9.27 -8.42 6.83
CA LEU A 398 8.36 -9.54 6.56
C LEU A 398 7.01 -9.05 6.01
N THR A 399 6.48 -7.95 6.55
CA THR A 399 5.22 -7.34 6.10
C THR A 399 5.36 -6.76 4.69
N SER A 400 6.50 -6.13 4.41
CA SER A 400 6.87 -5.64 3.09
C SER A 400 7.04 -6.77 2.08
N ILE A 401 7.70 -7.86 2.44
CA ILE A 401 7.84 -9.02 1.55
C ILE A 401 6.47 -9.63 1.22
N THR A 402 5.58 -9.82 2.19
CA THR A 402 4.27 -10.45 1.92
C THR A 402 3.38 -9.58 1.04
N THR A 403 3.38 -8.27 1.25
CA THR A 403 2.62 -7.32 0.44
C THR A 403 3.24 -7.18 -0.96
N LEU A 404 4.57 -7.12 -1.06
CA LEU A 404 5.30 -7.13 -2.32
C LEU A 404 5.02 -8.39 -3.13
N LEU A 405 4.93 -9.56 -2.50
CA LEU A 405 4.55 -10.81 -3.19
C LEU A 405 3.12 -10.76 -3.75
N ALA A 406 2.19 -10.07 -3.08
CA ALA A 406 0.84 -9.87 -3.60
C ALA A 406 0.83 -8.89 -4.78
N ALA A 407 1.52 -7.75 -4.65
CA ALA A 407 1.64 -6.76 -5.71
C ALA A 407 2.39 -7.32 -6.94
N LEU A 408 3.44 -8.10 -6.75
CA LEU A 408 4.18 -8.76 -7.82
C LEU A 408 3.32 -9.79 -8.57
N SER A 409 2.45 -10.51 -7.87
CA SER A 409 1.48 -11.40 -8.53
C SER A 409 0.52 -10.61 -9.41
N LEU A 410 0.03 -9.45 -8.95
CA LEU A 410 -0.81 -8.58 -9.78
C LEU A 410 -0.04 -7.97 -10.95
N TYR A 411 1.25 -7.67 -10.78
CA TYR A 411 2.08 -7.14 -11.86
C TYR A 411 2.35 -8.18 -12.96
N ILE A 412 2.68 -9.42 -12.58
CA ILE A 412 3.00 -10.49 -13.54
C ILE A 412 1.75 -11.02 -14.25
N PHE A 413 0.64 -11.20 -13.51
CA PHE A 413 -0.58 -11.82 -14.04
C PHE A 413 -1.69 -10.82 -14.39
N GLY A 414 -1.56 -9.56 -13.98
CA GLY A 414 -2.50 -8.51 -14.33
C GLY A 414 -2.26 -7.96 -15.73
N ALA A 415 -3.31 -7.43 -16.33
CA ALA A 415 -3.29 -6.84 -17.67
C ALA A 415 -3.77 -5.38 -17.64
N GLY A 416 -3.34 -4.62 -18.65
CA GLY A 416 -3.71 -3.21 -18.82
C GLY A 416 -3.41 -2.38 -17.57
N VAL A 417 -4.41 -1.63 -17.10
CA VAL A 417 -4.28 -0.69 -15.99
C VAL A 417 -3.87 -1.35 -14.66
N ILE A 418 -4.12 -2.66 -14.47
CA ILE A 418 -3.63 -3.37 -13.26
C ILE A 418 -2.10 -3.43 -13.23
N ASN A 419 -1.44 -3.53 -14.38
CA ASN A 419 0.02 -3.64 -14.42
C ASN A 419 0.67 -2.35 -13.89
N ASP A 420 0.26 -1.19 -14.41
CA ASP A 420 0.71 0.12 -13.94
C ASP A 420 0.37 0.36 -12.47
N PHE A 421 -0.87 0.05 -12.09
CA PHE A 421 -1.33 0.10 -10.71
C PHE A 421 -0.42 -0.71 -9.79
N SER A 422 -0.11 -1.95 -10.15
CA SER A 422 0.68 -2.88 -9.35
C SER A 422 2.16 -2.49 -9.29
N PHE A 423 2.72 -1.96 -10.40
CA PHE A 423 4.06 -1.41 -10.43
C PHE A 423 4.21 -0.27 -9.43
N VAL A 424 3.23 0.63 -9.41
CA VAL A 424 3.21 1.77 -8.49
C VAL A 424 3.16 1.28 -7.05
N PHE A 425 2.37 0.25 -6.73
CA PHE A 425 2.43 -0.40 -5.42
C PHE A 425 3.78 -1.00 -5.09
N ILE A 426 4.39 -1.74 -6.02
CA ILE A 426 5.71 -2.36 -5.81
C ILE A 426 6.73 -1.30 -5.42
N VAL A 427 6.80 -0.22 -6.21
CA VAL A 427 7.69 0.91 -5.92
C VAL A 427 7.31 1.56 -4.59
N GLY A 428 6.03 1.81 -4.35
CA GLY A 428 5.52 2.42 -3.12
C GLY A 428 5.82 1.64 -1.83
N ILE A 429 5.72 0.31 -1.88
CA ILE A 429 6.06 -0.57 -0.76
C ILE A 429 7.57 -0.48 -0.49
N ILE A 430 8.40 -0.56 -1.53
CA ILE A 430 9.86 -0.47 -1.40
C ILE A 430 10.28 0.90 -0.83
N THR A 431 9.72 1.98 -1.38
CA THR A 431 10.02 3.35 -0.93
C THR A 431 9.52 3.60 0.49
N GLY A 432 8.31 3.16 0.84
CA GLY A 432 7.76 3.26 2.19
C GLY A 432 8.57 2.51 3.25
N THR A 433 9.02 1.28 2.92
CA THR A 433 9.90 0.50 3.82
C THR A 433 11.22 1.25 4.04
N PHE A 434 11.78 1.81 2.97
CA PHE A 434 13.03 2.57 3.02
C PHE A 434 12.87 3.88 3.81
N SER A 435 11.78 4.62 3.59
CA SER A 435 11.59 5.97 4.10
C SER A 435 11.30 6.00 5.60
N SER A 436 10.60 5.01 6.14
CA SER A 436 10.37 4.89 7.59
C SER A 436 11.69 4.86 8.38
N ILE A 437 12.72 4.21 7.80
CA ILE A 437 14.06 4.06 8.38
C ILE A 437 14.95 5.26 8.05
N PHE A 438 15.01 5.68 6.79
CA PHE A 438 16.02 6.62 6.30
C PHE A 438 15.53 8.05 6.07
N ILE A 439 14.23 8.31 6.18
CA ILE A 439 13.62 9.64 6.03
C ILE A 439 12.88 10.04 7.30
N ALA A 440 11.87 9.28 7.74
CA ALA A 440 11.04 9.61 8.89
C ALA A 440 11.88 9.73 10.18
N SER A 441 12.67 8.69 10.48
CA SER A 441 13.49 8.64 11.70
C SER A 441 14.59 9.72 11.75
N PRO A 442 15.32 10.02 10.65
CA PRO A 442 16.25 11.16 10.62
C PRO A 442 15.59 12.53 10.72
N VAL A 443 14.45 12.76 10.06
CA VAL A 443 13.70 14.02 10.16
C VAL A 443 13.26 14.24 11.61
N PHE A 444 12.70 13.21 12.26
CA PHE A 444 12.37 13.23 13.68
C PHE A 444 13.58 13.56 14.56
N PHE A 445 14.74 12.95 14.30
CA PHE A 445 15.97 13.23 15.04
C PHE A 445 16.45 14.67 14.86
N TRP A 446 16.38 15.22 13.64
CA TRP A 446 16.80 16.59 13.35
C TRP A 446 15.85 17.63 13.94
N TRP A 447 14.54 17.36 13.93
CA TRP A 447 13.54 18.18 14.61
C TRP A 447 13.90 18.39 16.09
N HIS A 448 14.32 17.32 16.75
CA HIS A 448 14.76 17.33 18.15
C HIS A 448 16.23 17.70 18.36
N LYS A 449 16.94 18.10 17.30
CA LYS A 449 18.39 18.42 17.34
C LYS A 449 19.25 17.30 17.95
N GLY A 450 18.76 16.06 17.92
CA GLY A 450 19.40 14.91 18.53
C GLY A 450 19.32 14.82 20.05
N ASP A 451 18.54 15.68 20.71
CA ASP A 451 18.35 15.68 22.16
C ASP A 451 17.08 14.92 22.57
N ARG A 452 17.24 13.94 23.46
CA ARG A 452 16.11 13.18 24.02
C ARG A 452 15.20 14.04 24.89
N ARG A 453 15.76 15.05 25.58
CA ARG A 453 15.02 15.86 26.54
C ARG A 453 13.92 16.65 25.85
N HIS A 454 14.24 17.18 24.66
CA HIS A 454 13.28 17.86 23.81
C HIS A 454 12.10 16.95 23.43
N VAL A 455 12.32 15.65 23.22
CA VAL A 455 11.23 14.70 22.93
C VAL A 455 10.35 14.54 24.18
N GLU A 456 10.97 14.28 25.33
CA GLU A 456 10.26 14.00 26.59
C GLU A 456 9.45 15.21 27.10
N GLU A 457 9.92 16.43 26.87
CA GLU A 457 9.22 17.68 27.21
C GLU A 457 7.91 17.87 26.44
N HIS A 458 7.81 17.29 25.24
CA HIS A 458 6.66 17.48 24.34
C HIS A 458 5.74 16.25 24.28
N GLN A 459 6.01 15.19 25.04
CA GLN A 459 5.14 14.01 25.07
C GLN A 459 3.77 14.33 25.67
N LEU A 460 2.71 13.95 24.95
CA LEU A 460 1.30 14.19 25.32
C LEU A 460 0.87 13.44 26.59
N THR A 461 1.54 12.33 26.93
CA THR A 461 1.35 11.64 28.21
C THR A 461 2.44 12.08 29.18
N PRO A 462 2.12 12.83 30.25
CA PRO A 462 3.11 13.22 31.24
C PRO A 462 3.67 11.96 31.91
N LYS A 463 4.98 11.97 32.19
CA LYS A 463 5.62 10.95 33.01
C LYS A 463 4.95 10.95 34.38
N ARG A 464 4.41 9.81 34.81
CA ARG A 464 4.27 9.53 36.25
C ARG A 464 5.60 8.95 36.68
N TYR A 465 6.42 9.76 37.32
CA TYR A 465 7.62 9.21 37.95
C TYR A 465 7.20 8.44 39.22
N GLU A 466 7.88 7.34 39.56
CA GLU A 466 7.55 6.54 40.76
C GLU A 466 7.54 7.39 42.05
N TRP A 467 8.31 8.48 42.11
CA TRP A 467 8.33 9.40 43.26
C TRP A 467 7.08 10.29 43.35
N GLU A 468 6.29 10.45 42.28
CA GLU A 468 5.00 11.16 42.32
C GLU A 468 3.87 10.26 42.85
N SER A 469 4.06 8.94 42.87
CA SER A 469 3.10 8.01 43.47
C SER A 469 3.25 7.85 45.00
N THR A 470 4.20 8.56 45.60
CA THR A 470 4.47 8.54 47.05
C THR A 470 4.06 9.82 47.77
N SER A 471 3.43 10.78 47.07
CA SER A 471 3.11 12.10 47.60
C SER A 471 1.63 12.49 47.53
N GLU A 472 0.71 11.53 47.52
CA GLU A 472 -0.70 11.79 47.86
C GLU A 472 -1.18 10.72 48.84
N ASP A 473 -1.65 11.21 49.98
CA ASP A 473 -1.91 10.53 51.28
C ASP A 473 -2.89 9.34 51.26
#